data_AF-A0A948AM58-F1
#
_entry.id   AF-A0A948AM58-F1
#
_cell.length_a   1.000
_cell.length_b   1.000
_cell.length_c   1.000
_cell.angle_alpha   90.00
_cell.angle_beta   90.00
_cell.angle_gamma   90.00
#
_symmetry.space_group_name_H-M   'P 1'
#
loop_
_entity.id
_entity.type
_entity.pdbx_description
1 polymer ?
#
loop_
_entity_poly.entity_id
_entity_poly.type
_entity_poly.pdbx_seq_one_letter_code
_entity_poly.pdbx_strand_id
1 'polypeptide(L)'
;MNPRWLLLVVLAVLVWSGIAPKDRFTWFLEVAPVLIVLPLLLATRRRFPFTSLAYALMAVHAVILMVGGHYTYAEMPLFNWLRDALELSRNHYDRLGHVAQGF
;
A
#
# COMPACT_ATOMS: atom_id res chain seq x y z
N MET A 1 -7.63 11.73 -13.64
CA MET A 1 -6.22 11.57 -13.21
C MET A 1 -5.48 10.76 -14.26
N ASN A 2 -4.35 11.23 -14.78
CA ASN A 2 -3.62 10.51 -15.83
C ASN A 2 -2.99 9.23 -15.21
N PRO A 3 -3.26 8.02 -15.75
CA PRO A 3 -2.76 6.77 -15.15
C PRO A 3 -1.23 6.68 -15.02
N ARG A 4 -0.49 7.47 -15.79
CA ARG A 4 0.97 7.56 -15.68
C ARG A 4 1.42 8.15 -14.34
N TRP A 5 0.66 9.12 -13.79
CA TRP A 5 0.97 9.70 -12.49
C TRP A 5 0.80 8.68 -11.36
N LEU A 6 -0.27 7.88 -11.41
CA LEU A 6 -0.49 6.80 -10.46
C LEU A 6 0.67 5.80 -10.45
N LEU A 7 1.15 5.42 -11.64
CA LEU A 7 2.31 4.54 -11.77
C LEU A 7 3.57 5.14 -11.12
N LEU A 8 3.86 6.41 -11.39
CA LEU A 8 5.02 7.09 -10.80
C LEU A 8 4.93 7.13 -9.27
N VAL A 9 3.75 7.41 -8.72
CA VAL A 9 3.51 7.40 -7.28
C VAL A 9 3.75 5.99 -6.71
N VAL A 10 3.18 4.95 -7.31
CA VAL A 10 3.37 3.56 -6.85
C VAL A 10 4.85 3.17 -6.89
N LEU A 11 5.58 3.51 -7.96
CA LEU A 11 7.01 3.22 -8.07
C LEU A 11 7.84 3.99 -7.04
N ALA A 12 7.53 5.26 -6.81
CA ALA A 12 8.23 6.08 -5.82
C ALA A 12 8.02 5.52 -4.39
N VAL A 13 6.78 5.15 -4.05
CA VAL A 13 6.46 4.54 -2.75
C VAL A 13 7.07 3.15 -2.62
N LEU A 14 7.14 2.37 -3.71
CA LEU A 14 7.80 1.06 -3.71
C LEU A 14 9.28 1.19 -3.36
N VAL A 15 9.99 2.09 -4.04
CA VAL A 15 11.41 2.36 -3.76
C VAL A 15 11.58 2.84 -2.32
N TRP A 16 10.80 3.84 -1.90
CA TRP A 16 10.89 4.39 -0.55
C TRP A 16 10.61 3.34 0.53
N SER A 17 9.55 2.54 0.37
CA SER A 17 9.17 1.53 1.37
C SER A 17 10.25 0.45 1.57
N GLY A 18 11.00 0.14 0.52
CA GLY A 18 12.12 -0.82 0.56
C GLY A 18 13.41 -0.27 1.17
N ILE A 19 13.50 1.04 1.44
CA ILE A 19 14.65 1.63 2.13
C ILE A 19 14.45 1.42 3.63
N ALA A 20 15.29 0.57 4.24
CA ALA A 20 15.30 0.31 5.68
C ALA A 20 13.91 0.00 6.30
N PRO A 21 13.13 -0.97 5.75
CA PRO A 21 11.90 -1.40 6.41
C PRO A 21 12.23 -2.02 7.76
N LYS A 22 11.29 -1.91 8.70
CA LYS A 22 11.44 -2.43 10.07
C LYS A 22 11.78 -3.92 10.10
N ASP A 23 11.06 -4.72 9.31
CA ASP A 23 11.35 -6.13 9.06
C ASP A 23 11.28 -6.41 7.56
N ARG A 24 12.38 -6.91 6.98
CA ARG A 24 12.50 -7.12 5.54
C ARG A 24 11.63 -8.28 5.04
N PHE A 25 11.41 -9.30 5.86
CA PHE A 25 10.65 -10.48 5.47
C PHE A 25 9.15 -10.15 5.44
N THR A 26 8.63 -9.53 6.51
CA THR A 26 7.26 -9.00 6.56
C THR A 26 7.04 -7.98 5.45
N TRP A 27 7.95 -7.02 5.24
CA TRP A 27 7.86 -6.07 4.13
C TRP A 27 7.71 -6.78 2.78
N PHE A 28 8.53 -7.80 2.53
CA PHE A 28 8.47 -8.55 1.27
C PHE A 28 7.11 -9.25 1.09
N LEU A 29 6.58 -9.89 2.13
CA LEU A 29 5.28 -10.56 2.07
C LEU A 29 4.13 -9.57 1.80
N GLU A 30 4.18 -8.39 2.42
CA GLU A 30 3.18 -7.34 2.22
C GLU A 30 3.26 -6.71 0.83
N VAL A 31 4.47 -6.56 0.28
CA VAL A 31 4.71 -5.91 -1.02
C VAL A 31 4.64 -6.88 -2.21
N ALA A 32 4.78 -8.19 -1.99
CA ALA A 32 4.71 -9.21 -3.03
C ALA A 32 3.47 -9.11 -3.94
N PRO A 33 2.24 -8.87 -3.44
CA PRO A 33 1.08 -8.66 -4.30
C PRO A 33 1.28 -7.49 -5.27
N VAL A 34 1.87 -6.37 -4.82
CA VAL A 34 2.14 -5.20 -5.66
C VAL A 34 3.15 -5.54 -6.75
N LEU A 35 4.21 -6.29 -6.42
CA LEU A 35 5.24 -6.73 -7.37
C LEU A 35 4.68 -7.65 -8.46
N ILE A 36 3.62 -8.41 -8.19
CA ILE A 36 2.97 -9.30 -9.16
C ILE A 36 1.92 -8.53 -9.98
N VAL A 37 1.06 -7.76 -9.31
CA VAL A 37 -0.08 -7.08 -9.94
C VAL A 37 0.39 -5.94 -10.86
N LEU A 38 1.41 -5.17 -10.47
CA LEU A 38 1.89 -4.05 -11.27
C LEU A 38 2.34 -4.43 -12.70
N PRO A 39 3.25 -5.42 -12.91
CA PRO A 39 3.62 -5.84 -14.25
C PRO A 39 2.46 -6.49 -15.00
N LEU A 40 1.57 -7.22 -14.32
CA LEU A 40 0.39 -7.81 -14.94
C LEU A 40 -0.54 -6.71 -15.50
N LEU A 41 -0.78 -5.64 -14.74
CA LEU A 41 -1.56 -4.49 -15.19
C LEU A 41 -0.91 -3.79 -16.38
N LEU A 42 0.42 -3.65 -16.39
CA LEU A 42 1.14 -3.05 -17.52
C LEU A 42 1.05 -3.91 -18.79
N ALA A 43 1.20 -5.24 -18.65
CA ALA A 43 1.14 -6.19 -19.77
C ALA A 43 -0.28 -6.30 -20.35
N THR A 44 -1.30 -6.29 -19.51
CA THR A 44 -2.70 -6.47 -19.93
C THR A 44 -3.40 -5.17 -20.33
N ARG A 45 -2.81 -4.00 -20.05
CA ARG A 45 -3.41 -2.68 -20.26
C ARG A 45 -4.01 -2.45 -21.64
N ARG A 46 -3.40 -2.98 -22.70
CA ARG A 46 -3.89 -2.82 -24.08
C ARG A 46 -5.08 -3.72 -24.42
N ARG A 47 -5.18 -4.89 -23.76
CA ARG A 47 -6.26 -5.87 -24.00
C ARG A 47 -7.44 -5.66 -23.04
N PHE A 48 -7.16 -5.27 -21.81
CA PHE A 48 -8.14 -5.07 -20.74
C PHE A 48 -7.88 -3.73 -20.04
N PRO A 49 -8.30 -2.60 -20.64
CA PRO A 49 -8.16 -1.29 -20.00
C PRO A 49 -9.17 -1.16 -18.85
N PHE A 50 -8.67 -0.99 -17.63
CA PHE A 50 -9.51 -0.69 -16.47
C PHE A 50 -9.95 0.78 -16.45
N THR A 51 -11.00 1.08 -15.69
CA THR A 51 -11.45 2.46 -15.47
C THR A 51 -10.40 3.26 -14.68
N SER A 52 -10.39 4.58 -14.85
CA SER A 52 -9.52 5.46 -14.08
C SER A 52 -9.73 5.32 -12.57
N LEU A 53 -10.97 5.05 -12.14
CA LEU A 53 -11.30 4.80 -10.73
C LEU A 53 -10.66 3.51 -10.24
N ALA A 54 -10.76 2.41 -10.99
CA ALA A 54 -10.13 1.14 -10.62
C ALA A 54 -8.61 1.28 -10.50
N TYR A 55 -7.94 1.98 -11.42
CA TYR A 55 -6.50 2.26 -11.28
C TYR A 55 -6.17 3.08 -10.04
N ALA A 56 -7.00 4.06 -9.69
CA ALA A 56 -6.80 4.86 -8.48
C ALA A 56 -6.97 4.01 -7.21
N LEU A 57 -8.00 3.17 -7.13
CA LEU A 57 -8.23 2.28 -6.00
C LEU A 57 -7.11 1.25 -5.83
N MET A 58 -6.65 0.64 -6.93
CA MET A 58 -5.49 -0.27 -6.92
C MET A 58 -4.21 0.44 -6.46
N ALA A 59 -3.98 1.68 -6.89
CA ALA A 59 -2.81 2.46 -6.45
C ALA A 59 -2.89 2.80 -4.95
N VAL A 60 -4.07 3.20 -4.44
CA VAL A 60 -4.28 3.44 -3.01
C VAL A 60 -4.03 2.16 -2.20
N HIS A 61 -4.58 1.04 -2.65
CA HIS A 61 -4.37 -0.26 -2.01
C HIS A 61 -2.89 -0.64 -1.97
N ALA A 62 -2.16 -0.47 -3.08
CA ALA A 62 -0.72 -0.73 -3.13
C ALA A 62 0.06 0.14 -2.13
N VAL A 63 -0.30 1.43 -2.00
CA VAL A 63 0.32 2.34 -1.03
C VAL A 63 0.07 1.90 0.40
N ILE A 64 -1.15 1.45 0.73
CA ILE A 64 -1.46 0.93 2.06
C ILE A 64 -0.56 -0.26 2.41
N LEU A 65 -0.42 -1.24 1.51
CA LEU A 65 0.45 -2.40 1.72
C LEU A 65 1.92 -2.00 1.90
N MET A 66 2.43 -1.11 1.04
CA MET A 66 3.83 -0.66 1.10
C MET A 66 4.14 0.12 2.38
N VAL A 67 3.22 0.98 2.84
CA VAL A 67 3.37 1.73 4.10
C VAL A 67 3.27 0.78 5.30
N GLY A 68 2.33 -0.17 5.27
CA GLY A 68 2.21 -1.22 6.27
C GLY A 68 3.45 -2.11 6.38
N GLY A 69 4.03 -2.51 5.25
CA GLY A 69 5.27 -3.27 5.22
C GLY A 69 6.49 -2.47 5.71
N HIS A 70 6.56 -1.17 5.40
CA HIS A 70 7.70 -0.32 5.80
C HIS A 70 7.77 -0.11 7.32
N TYR A 71 6.64 0.27 7.93
CA TYR A 71 6.57 0.58 9.36
C TYR A 71 6.15 -0.60 10.24
N THR A 72 5.61 -1.68 9.66
CA THR A 72 4.75 -2.68 10.31
C THR A 72 3.38 -2.12 10.72
N TYR A 73 2.36 -2.97 10.65
CA TYR A 73 0.99 -2.61 11.01
C TYR A 73 0.83 -2.15 12.47
N ALA A 74 1.68 -2.63 13.37
CA ALA A 74 1.62 -2.30 14.78
C ALA A 74 2.24 -0.93 15.10
N GLU A 75 3.17 -0.44 14.27
CA GLU A 75 4.00 0.72 14.60
C GLU A 75 3.85 1.89 13.62
N MET A 76 2.81 1.90 12.80
CA MET A 76 2.57 2.96 11.82
C MET A 76 2.44 4.34 12.51
N PRO A 77 3.34 5.31 12.22
CA PRO A 77 3.47 6.54 13.02
C PRO A 77 2.21 7.41 13.10
N LEU A 78 1.46 7.55 12.01
CA LEU A 78 0.21 8.31 11.99
C LEU A 78 -0.84 7.69 12.92
N PHE A 79 -0.93 6.35 12.94
CA PHE A 79 -1.89 5.67 13.80
C PHE A 79 -1.42 5.57 15.26
N ASN A 80 -0.11 5.64 15.52
CA ASN A 80 0.41 5.86 16.87
C ASN A 80 0.01 7.24 17.38
N TRP A 81 0.21 8.29 16.56
CA TRP A 81 -0.23 9.64 16.90
C TRP A 81 -1.75 9.70 17.13
N LEU A 82 -2.54 9.06 16.26
CA LEU A 82 -4.00 9.00 16.41
C LEU A 82 -4.42 8.25 17.67
N ARG A 83 -3.73 7.15 17.99
CA ARG A 83 -3.93 6.40 19.24
C ARG A 83 -3.71 7.32 20.43
N ASP A 84 -2.61 8.04 20.45
CA ASP A 84 -2.23 8.90 21.58
C ASP A 84 -3.15 10.13 21.67
N ALA A 85 -3.54 10.73 20.53
CA ALA A 85 -4.42 11.88 20.47
C ALA A 85 -5.89 11.58 20.85
N LEU A 86 -6.34 10.33 20.63
CA LEU A 86 -7.70 9.88 20.94
C LEU A 86 -7.75 8.93 22.15
N GLU A 87 -6.65 8.77 22.88
CA GLU A 87 -6.50 7.86 24.02
C GLU A 87 -6.98 6.42 23.74
N LEU A 88 -6.75 5.93 22.52
CA LEU A 88 -7.13 4.58 22.12
C LEU A 88 -6.22 3.54 22.79
N SER A 89 -6.76 2.35 23.05
CA SER A 89 -5.99 1.26 23.67
C SER A 89 -4.83 0.73 22.82
N ARG A 90 -4.89 0.87 21.49
CA ARG A 90 -3.86 0.40 20.55
C ARG A 90 -3.89 1.14 19.21
N ASN A 91 -2.82 0.94 18.43
CA ASN A 91 -2.75 1.32 17.02
C ASN A 91 -3.72 0.43 16.20
N HIS A 92 -4.54 1.05 15.35
CA HIS A 92 -5.61 0.39 14.58
C HIS A 92 -5.34 0.37 13.06
N TYR A 93 -4.08 0.50 12.64
CA TYR A 93 -3.73 0.48 11.21
C TYR A 93 -4.04 -0.88 10.57
N ASP A 94 -3.99 -1.97 11.35
CA ASP A 94 -4.43 -3.32 10.97
C ASP A 94 -5.84 -3.32 10.38
N ARG A 95 -6.77 -2.59 11.00
CA ARG A 95 -8.15 -2.50 10.53
C ARG A 95 -8.27 -1.81 9.18
N LEU A 96 -7.43 -0.80 8.91
CA LEU A 96 -7.41 -0.14 7.62
C LEU A 96 -6.87 -1.08 6.53
N GLY A 97 -5.86 -1.89 6.86
CA GLY A 97 -5.37 -2.98 6.00
C GLY A 97 -6.48 -3.98 5.66
N HIS A 98 -7.19 -4.48 6.67
CA HIS A 98 -8.31 -5.40 6.46
C HIS A 98 -9.40 -4.79 5.58
N VAL A 99 -9.84 -3.55 5.83
CA VAL A 99 -10.83 -2.90 4.95
C VAL A 99 -10.33 -2.80 3.51
N ALA A 100 -9.04 -2.56 3.30
CA ALA A 100 -8.45 -2.49 1.97
C ALA A 100 -8.30 -3.86 1.29
N GLN A 101 -8.02 -4.93 2.06
CA GLN A 101 -7.86 -6.31 1.58
C GLN A 101 -9.20 -7.04 1.38
N GLY A 102 -10.24 -6.67 2.12
CA GLY A 102 -11.53 -7.35 2.16
C GLY A 102 -11.84 -7.95 3.54
N PHE A 103 -13.07 -8.47 3.69
CA PHE A 103 -13.59 -9.01 4.95
C PHE A 103 -13.51 -10.53 4.99
#